data_AF-A0A268RZW3-F1
#
_entry.id   AF-A0A268RZW3-F1
#
_cell.length_a   1.000
_cell.length_b   1.000
_cell.length_c   1.000
_cell.angle_alpha   90.00
_cell.angle_beta   90.00
_cell.angle_gamma   90.00
#
_symmetry.space_group_name_H-M   'P 1'
#
loop_
_entity.id
_entity.type
_entity.pdbx_description
1 polymer ?
#
loop_
_entity_poly.entity_id
_entity_poly.type
_entity_poly.pdbx_seq_one_letter_code
_entity_poly.pdbx_strand_id
1 'polypeptide(L)'
;MGYVENVAAAIAMSINHAETASHVLNVGEKTAMSMLDRVTEIGKVMKWDGKVISVHKGIMDTELLLETKQDLVVDTSKIREHFGYIEPISDEEGLRRTVQWELANAPKESPFDYRQEDDMIQMLNKSFDEPK
;
A
#
# COMPACT_ATOMS: atom_id res chain seq x y z
N MET A 1 1.16 1.30 -6.33
CA MET A 1 2.43 0.54 -6.14
C MET A 1 2.26 -0.84 -6.75
N GLY A 2 3.15 -1.33 -7.61
CA GLY A 2 2.93 -2.62 -8.29
C GLY A 2 3.31 -3.83 -7.44
N TYR A 3 2.52 -4.92 -7.49
CA TYR A 3 2.92 -6.22 -6.94
C TYR A 3 4.18 -6.73 -7.64
N VAL A 4 5.14 -7.27 -6.88
CA VAL A 4 6.51 -7.53 -7.38
C VAL A 4 6.54 -8.51 -8.56
N GLU A 5 5.68 -9.53 -8.57
CA GLU A 5 5.62 -10.49 -9.70
C GLU A 5 5.03 -9.85 -10.96
N ASN A 6 4.09 -8.91 -10.82
CA ASN A 6 3.58 -8.12 -11.94
C ASN A 6 4.69 -7.20 -12.49
N VAL A 7 5.48 -6.57 -11.61
CA VAL A 7 6.64 -5.78 -12.04
C VAL A 7 7.66 -6.64 -12.80
N ALA A 8 7.95 -7.85 -12.30
CA ALA A 8 8.81 -8.80 -12.99
C ALA A 8 8.27 -9.18 -14.37
N ALA A 9 6.96 -9.40 -14.50
CA ALA A 9 6.31 -9.69 -15.78
C ALA A 9 6.42 -8.50 -16.76
N ALA A 10 6.28 -7.26 -16.30
CA ALA A 10 6.47 -6.07 -17.13
C ALA A 10 7.91 -5.93 -17.63
N ILE A 11 8.90 -6.22 -16.78
CA ILE A 11 10.32 -6.25 -17.16
C ILE A 11 10.58 -7.33 -18.22
N ALA A 12 10.08 -8.55 -17.99
CA ALA A 12 10.21 -9.66 -18.93
C ALA A 12 9.54 -9.34 -20.27
N MET A 13 8.36 -8.73 -20.26
CA MET A 13 7.68 -8.26 -21.46
C MET A 13 8.54 -7.26 -22.23
N SER A 14 9.12 -6.27 -21.54
CA SER A 14 9.93 -5.22 -22.17
C SER A 14 11.18 -5.80 -22.88
N ILE A 15 11.87 -6.76 -22.24
CA ILE A 15 13.04 -7.42 -22.84
C ILE A 15 12.68 -8.17 -24.13
N ASN A 16 11.47 -8.73 -24.21
CA ASN A 16 11.00 -9.49 -25.36
C ASN A 16 10.37 -8.64 -26.47
N HIS A 17 10.19 -7.34 -26.26
CA HIS A 17 9.62 -6.41 -27.24
C HIS A 17 10.66 -5.34 -27.60
N ALA A 18 11.36 -5.53 -28.72
CA ALA A 18 12.42 -4.64 -29.19
C ALA A 18 11.97 -3.17 -29.31
N GLU A 19 10.70 -2.94 -29.64
CA GLU A 19 10.08 -1.61 -29.73
C GLU A 19 10.11 -0.84 -28.41
N THR A 20 10.20 -1.52 -27.26
CA THR A 20 10.27 -0.85 -25.95
C THR A 20 11.63 -0.23 -25.66
N ALA A 21 12.70 -0.59 -26.39
CA ALA A 21 14.09 -0.25 -26.05
C ALA A 21 14.40 1.27 -26.01
N SER A 22 13.58 2.10 -26.66
CA SER A 22 13.72 3.57 -26.66
C SER A 22 12.65 4.28 -25.82
N HIS A 23 11.96 3.55 -24.93
CA HIS A 23 10.85 4.07 -24.14
C HIS A 23 11.12 3.94 -22.64
N VAL A 24 10.85 5.02 -21.90
CA VAL A 24 10.61 4.94 -20.45
C VAL A 24 9.15 4.50 -20.25
N LEU A 25 8.94 3.47 -19.44
CA LEU A 25 7.65 2.86 -19.16
C LEU A 25 7.40 2.85 -17.64
N ASN A 26 6.31 3.48 -17.21
CA ASN A 26 5.87 3.40 -15.82
C ASN A 26 5.15 2.07 -15.60
N VAL A 27 5.53 1.37 -14.53
CA VAL A 27 4.90 0.12 -14.09
C VAL A 27 4.26 0.34 -12.73
N GLY A 28 2.97 0.07 -12.62
CA GLY A 28 2.21 0.26 -11.40
C GLY A 28 0.76 -0.18 -11.56
N GLU A 29 0.01 -0.11 -10.46
CA GLU A 29 -1.43 -0.40 -10.44
C GLU A 29 -2.17 0.46 -11.47
N LYS A 30 -3.26 -0.08 -12.02
CA LYS A 30 -4.13 0.64 -12.94
C LYS A 30 -4.83 1.83 -12.27
N THR A 31 -5.13 1.70 -10.99
CA THR A 31 -5.81 2.72 -10.19
C THR A 31 -5.05 2.89 -8.88
N ALA A 32 -4.68 4.12 -8.56
CA ALA A 32 -4.01 4.43 -7.30
C ALA A 32 -5.02 4.43 -6.16
N MET A 33 -4.77 3.61 -5.14
CA MET A 33 -5.55 3.60 -3.90
C MET A 33 -5.04 4.67 -2.93
N SER A 34 -5.94 5.22 -2.12
CA SER A 34 -5.54 6.01 -0.96
C SER A 34 -4.86 5.13 0.09
N MET A 35 -4.09 5.73 1.00
CA MET A 35 -3.50 4.98 2.12
C MET A 35 -4.58 4.36 3.02
N LEU A 36 -5.70 5.05 3.23
CA LEU A 36 -6.82 4.53 4.02
C LEU A 36 -7.43 3.29 3.37
N ASP A 37 -7.70 3.35 2.06
CA ASP A 37 -8.25 2.21 1.33
C ASP A 37 -7.29 1.02 1.38
N ARG A 38 -6.00 1.28 1.23
CA ARG A 38 -4.97 0.22 1.27
C ARG A 38 -4.88 -0.47 2.62
N VAL A 39 -4.84 0.29 3.72
CA VAL A 39 -4.84 -0.29 5.08
C VAL A 39 -6.13 -1.04 5.35
N THR A 40 -7.27 -0.52 4.89
CA THR A 40 -8.57 -1.18 5.04
C THR A 40 -8.62 -2.51 4.28
N GLU A 41 -8.08 -2.56 3.06
CA GLU A 41 -8.05 -3.77 2.24
C GLU A 41 -7.14 -4.86 2.84
N ILE A 42 -5.99 -4.47 3.40
CA ILE A 42 -5.13 -5.38 4.19
C ILE A 42 -5.94 -6.02 5.32
N GLY A 43 -6.67 -5.21 6.10
CA GLY A 43 -7.51 -5.70 7.21
C GLY A 43 -8.55 -6.72 6.74
N LYS A 44 -9.23 -6.47 5.61
CA LYS A 44 -10.20 -7.40 5.03
C LYS A 44 -9.57 -8.74 4.64
N VAL A 45 -8.44 -8.71 3.93
CA VAL A 45 -7.71 -9.92 3.50
C VAL A 45 -7.25 -10.74 4.71
N MET A 46 -6.84 -10.07 5.78
CA MET A 46 -6.46 -10.69 7.05
C MET A 46 -7.66 -11.21 7.86
N LYS A 47 -8.89 -10.88 7.47
CA LYS A 47 -10.11 -11.07 8.29
C LYS A 47 -9.97 -10.44 9.68
N TRP A 48 -9.27 -9.32 9.75
CA TRP A 48 -9.11 -8.54 10.97
C TRP A 48 -10.39 -7.78 11.28
N ASP A 49 -10.84 -7.86 12.53
CA ASP A 49 -12.10 -7.32 13.03
C ASP A 49 -11.95 -5.96 13.74
N GLY A 50 -10.74 -5.41 13.77
CA GLY A 50 -10.48 -4.10 14.35
C GLY A 50 -10.94 -2.93 13.47
N LYS A 51 -10.69 -1.72 13.97
CA LYS A 51 -11.12 -0.47 13.33
C LYS A 51 -9.91 0.36 12.93
N VAL A 52 -9.89 0.82 11.67
CA VAL A 52 -8.92 1.82 11.22
C VAL A 52 -9.35 3.20 11.72
N ILE A 53 -8.46 3.88 12.46
CA ILE A 53 -8.69 5.23 12.98
C ILE A 53 -7.70 6.18 12.29
N SER A 54 -8.22 7.18 11.57
CA SER A 54 -7.39 8.24 10.99
C SER A 54 -7.19 9.36 12.01
N VAL A 55 -5.94 9.77 12.21
CA VAL A 55 -5.56 10.85 13.12
C VAL A 55 -4.76 11.92 12.39
N HIS A 56 -4.79 13.15 12.92
CA HIS A 56 -4.00 14.24 12.35
C HIS A 56 -2.50 14.00 12.55
N LYS A 57 -1.70 14.43 11.57
CA LYS A 57 -0.24 14.40 11.67
C LYS A 57 0.23 15.17 12.91
N GLY A 58 1.14 14.59 13.68
CA GLY A 58 1.70 15.19 14.89
C GLY A 58 0.97 14.84 16.19
N ILE A 59 -0.12 14.07 16.15
CA ILE A 59 -0.76 13.52 17.37
C ILE A 59 0.11 12.44 18.01
N MET A 60 0.85 11.66 17.19
CA MET A 60 1.79 10.66 17.64
C MET A 60 3.17 10.96 17.06
N ASP A 61 4.21 10.59 17.81
CA ASP A 61 5.60 10.76 17.39
C ASP A 61 6.00 9.51 16.57
N THR A 62 5.56 9.48 15.32
CA THR A 62 5.87 8.37 14.41
C THR A 62 7.11 8.71 13.59
N GLU A 63 8.16 7.91 13.66
CA GLU A 63 9.41 8.09 12.87
C GLU A 63 9.25 7.86 11.35
N LEU A 64 8.01 7.81 10.83
CA LEU A 64 7.75 7.63 9.42
C LEU A 64 8.08 8.92 8.65
N LEU A 65 9.30 8.96 8.09
CA LEU A 65 9.79 10.01 7.18
C LEU A 65 9.13 9.95 5.79
N LEU A 66 7.79 9.99 5.76
CA LEU A 66 7.03 10.01 4.51
C LEU A 66 6.58 11.44 4.20
N GLU A 67 6.95 11.93 3.01
CA GLU A 67 6.40 13.18 2.47
C GLU A 67 5.06 12.90 1.79
N THR A 68 3.98 13.02 2.56
CA THR A 68 2.62 12.70 2.12
C THR A 68 1.87 13.90 1.53
N LYS A 69 2.50 15.08 1.38
CA LYS A 69 1.88 16.24 0.71
C LYS A 69 1.84 16.09 -0.82
N GLN A 70 2.62 15.16 -1.36
CA GLN A 70 2.65 14.88 -2.79
C GLN A 70 1.96 13.55 -3.08
N ASP A 71 1.27 13.49 -4.22
CA ASP A 71 0.73 12.25 -4.74
C ASP A 71 1.86 11.43 -5.39
N LEU A 72 1.98 10.16 -5.00
CA LEU A 72 2.87 9.19 -5.66
C LEU A 72 2.07 8.36 -6.68
N VAL A 73 1.54 9.03 -7.70
CA VAL A 73 0.77 8.43 -8.79
C VAL A 73 1.53 8.59 -10.10
N VAL A 74 1.63 7.51 -10.88
CA VAL A 74 2.31 7.52 -12.17
C VAL A 74 1.34 7.08 -13.27
N ASP A 75 1.43 7.73 -14.43
CA ASP A 75 0.63 7.36 -15.60
C ASP A 75 1.17 6.06 -16.22
N THR A 76 0.35 5.00 -16.20
CA THR A 76 0.69 3.68 -16.78
C THR A 76 0.06 3.45 -18.16
N SER A 77 -0.58 4.46 -18.76
CA SER A 77 -1.31 4.31 -20.03
C SER A 77 -0.40 3.82 -21.15
N LYS A 78 0.84 4.32 -21.22
CA LYS A 78 1.80 3.92 -22.26
C LYS A 78 2.09 2.41 -22.29
N ILE A 79 2.36 1.77 -21.15
CA ILE A 79 2.68 0.34 -21.14
C ILE A 79 1.44 -0.52 -21.48
N ARG A 80 0.24 -0.02 -21.17
CA ARG A 80 -1.02 -0.74 -21.37
C ARG A 80 -1.59 -0.56 -22.76
N GLU A 81 -1.73 0.68 -23.21
CA GLU A 81 -2.37 1.03 -24.47
C GLU A 81 -1.44 0.79 -25.66
N HIS A 82 -0.15 1.09 -25.52
CA HIS A 82 0.80 0.96 -26.61
C HIS A 82 1.46 -0.42 -26.67
N PHE A 83 1.78 -1.01 -25.50
CA PHE A 83 2.49 -2.29 -25.42
C PHE A 83 1.64 -3.44 -24.88
N GLY A 84 0.34 -3.23 -24.63
CA GLY A 84 -0.59 -4.31 -24.29
C GLY A 84 -0.34 -4.98 -22.95
N TYR A 85 0.39 -4.35 -22.02
CA TYR A 85 0.67 -4.95 -20.72
C TYR A 85 -0.59 -5.10 -19.87
N ILE A 86 -0.78 -6.31 -19.36
CA ILE A 86 -1.84 -6.70 -18.44
C ILE A 86 -1.18 -7.47 -17.30
N GLU A 87 -1.59 -7.17 -16.07
CA GLU A 87 -1.13 -7.88 -14.88
C GLU A 87 -1.48 -9.38 -14.96
N PRO A 88 -0.51 -10.29 -14.79
CA PRO A 88 -0.81 -11.71 -14.66
C PRO A 88 -1.47 -12.07 -13.32
N ILE A 89 -1.22 -11.27 -12.27
CA ILE A 89 -1.79 -11.46 -10.93
C ILE A 89 -2.70 -10.29 -10.59
N SER A 90 -3.94 -10.56 -10.21
CA SER A 90 -4.89 -9.53 -9.74
C SER A 90 -4.41 -8.87 -8.44
N ASP A 91 -4.83 -7.63 -8.19
CA ASP A 91 -4.49 -6.90 -6.97
C ASP A 91 -4.88 -7.66 -5.69
N GLU A 92 -6.09 -8.28 -5.66
CA GLU A 92 -6.56 -9.09 -4.53
C GLU A 92 -5.62 -10.26 -4.22
N GLU A 93 -5.26 -11.05 -5.23
CA GLU A 93 -4.35 -12.18 -5.08
C GLU A 93 -2.93 -11.74 -4.70
N GLY A 94 -2.42 -10.66 -5.29
CA GLY A 94 -1.12 -10.09 -4.93
C GLY A 94 -1.08 -9.65 -3.47
N LEU A 95 -2.14 -9.00 -2.99
CA LEU A 95 -2.28 -8.61 -1.59
C LEU A 95 -2.39 -9.83 -0.67
N ARG A 96 -3.20 -10.83 -1.02
CA ARG A 96 -3.34 -12.09 -0.28
C ARG A 96 -2.01 -12.82 -0.13
N ARG A 97 -1.24 -12.94 -1.21
CA ARG A 97 0.11 -13.54 -1.19
C ARG A 97 1.08 -12.75 -0.31
N THR A 98 1.02 -11.42 -0.39
CA THR A 98 1.87 -10.53 0.40
C THR A 98 1.59 -10.72 1.89
N VAL A 99 0.33 -10.65 2.31
CA VAL A 99 -0.09 -10.90 3.70
C VAL A 99 0.35 -12.29 4.17
N GLN A 100 0.15 -13.32 3.35
CA GLN A 100 0.56 -14.68 3.69
C GLN A 100 2.09 -14.79 3.90
N TRP A 101 2.87 -14.13 3.05
CA TRP A 101 4.33 -14.12 3.17
C TRP A 101 4.79 -13.37 4.43
N GLU A 102 4.23 -12.18 4.70
CA GLU A 102 4.56 -11.38 5.88
C GLU A 102 4.25 -12.13 7.18
N LEU A 103 3.08 -12.79 7.28
CA LEU A 103 2.72 -13.60 8.45
C LEU A 103 3.67 -14.79 8.67
N ALA A 104 4.16 -15.41 7.59
CA ALA A 104 5.10 -16.52 7.66
C ALA A 104 6.55 -16.07 7.95
N ASN A 105 6.86 -14.79 7.75
CA ASN A 105 8.23 -14.24 7.84
C ASN A 105 8.29 -13.02 8.77
N ALA A 106 7.39 -12.95 9.76
CA ALA A 106 7.29 -11.82 10.66
C ALA A 106 8.65 -11.53 11.36
N PRO A 107 9.05 -10.25 11.47
CA PRO A 107 10.26 -9.88 12.19
C PRO A 107 10.15 -10.30 13.66
N LYS A 108 11.29 -10.70 14.25
CA LYS A 108 11.34 -11.17 15.65
C LYS A 108 11.05 -10.06 16.67
N GLU A 109 11.33 -8.82 16.31
CA GLU A 109 11.13 -7.64 17.15
C GLU A 109 10.20 -6.67 16.42
N SER A 110 9.23 -6.12 17.15
CA SER A 110 8.35 -5.08 16.63
C SER A 110 9.04 -3.72 16.77
N PRO A 111 9.15 -2.91 15.71
CA PRO A 111 9.64 -1.54 15.81
C PRO A 111 8.60 -0.58 16.39
N PHE A 112 7.38 -1.04 16.71
CA PHE A 112 6.26 -0.20 17.12
C PHE A 112 6.04 -0.22 18.65
N ASP A 113 5.84 0.96 19.26
CA ASP A 113 5.40 1.09 20.66
C ASP A 113 3.87 1.20 20.75
N TYR A 114 3.20 0.05 20.88
CA TYR A 114 1.74 -0.02 20.98
C TYR A 114 1.15 0.76 22.18
N ARG A 115 1.93 1.09 23.21
CA ARG A 115 1.42 1.87 24.35
C ARG A 115 1.08 3.30 23.96
N GLN A 116 1.87 3.90 23.05
CA GLN A 116 1.58 5.25 22.55
C GLN A 116 0.25 5.26 21.78
N GLU A 117 -0.03 4.20 21.03
CA GLU A 117 -1.30 4.03 20.31
C GLU A 117 -2.47 3.87 21.29
N ASP A 118 -2.32 3.03 22.32
CA ASP A 118 -3.36 2.81 23.35
C ASP A 118 -3.72 4.10 24.10
N ASP A 119 -2.71 4.87 24.52
CA ASP A 119 -2.90 6.15 25.22
C ASP A 119 -3.64 7.17 24.32
N MET A 120 -3.29 7.21 23.03
CA MET A 120 -3.95 8.06 22.05
C MET A 120 -5.42 7.66 21.84
N ILE A 121 -5.74 6.36 21.74
CA ILE A 121 -7.13 5.90 21.61
C ILE A 121 -7.96 6.33 22.83
N GLN A 122 -7.38 6.24 24.04
CA GLN A 122 -8.05 6.71 25.25
C GLN A 122 -8.32 8.23 25.24
N MET A 123 -7.35 9.03 24.79
CA MET A 123 -7.53 10.47 24.65
C MET A 123 -8.64 10.83 23.65
N LEU A 124 -8.67 10.15 22.51
CA LEU A 124 -9.71 10.33 21.50
C LEU A 124 -11.09 9.99 22.08
N ASN A 125 -11.24 8.83 22.72
CA ASN A 125 -12.51 8.41 23.31
C ASN A 125 -13.00 9.40 24.38
N LYS A 126 -12.12 9.91 25.25
CA LYS A 126 -12.47 10.95 26.24
C LYS A 126 -12.95 12.25 25.58
N SER A 127 -12.32 12.67 24.47
CA SER A 127 -12.73 13.85 23.71
C SER A 127 -14.08 13.69 23.00
N PHE A 128 -14.54 12.46 22.76
CA PHE A 128 -15.87 12.18 22.20
C PHE A 128 -16.98 12.07 23.27
N ASP A 129 -16.61 11.79 24.53
CA ASP A 129 -17.53 11.65 25.66
C ASP A 129 -17.77 12.95 26.47
N GLU A 130 -16.98 14.01 26.24
CA GLU A 130 -17.24 15.32 26.85
C GLU A 130 -18.33 16.10 26.07
N PRO A 131 -19.45 16.50 26.70
CA PRO A 131 -20.46 17.32 26.04
C PRO A 131 -19.88 18.70 25.73
N LYS A 132 -20.07 19.16 24.48
CA LYS A 132 -19.82 20.54 24.06
C LYS A 132 -20.66 21.54 24.83
#